data_AF-M5RMP0-F1
#
_entry.id   AF-M5RMP0-F1
#
_cell.length_a   1.000
_cell.length_b   1.000
_cell.length_c   1.000
_cell.angle_alpha   90.00
_cell.angle_beta   90.00
_cell.angle_gamma   90.00
#
_symmetry.space_group_name_H-M   'P 1'
#
loop_
_entity.id
_entity.type
_entity.pdbx_description
1 polymer ?
#
loop_
_entity_poly.entity_id
_entity_poly.type
_entity_poly.pdbx_seq_one_letter_code
_entity_poly.pdbx_strand_id
1 'polypeptide(L)'
;MTNSCLPCRGIQRLTPATIFNRPGLSQIRYKAGDYGQFLESMLAAISDTAPHLGNREAARLALGNLRTRETDDPSIALMDAWSVLADVLTFYQERFANEAFLGTATRPESLHELSRLLGYEPRPGLSSSVLLSFEVDDRSDEVRIPAGTAAKSTPRPGTPDQPQTFETSDDFAARADWNAIRPRLTQPQNLAQGTLAELKRVYVKGTGLRIEPNDWLAIGNAESLDKPELKQVREVEERTSPIDQQVTVLHLVVDPLSVAELLAEIEMAFNHYFADVKATGLFQNTVTDNLDKLLGNS
;
A
#
# COMPACT_ATOMS: atom_id res chain seq x y z
N MET A 1 55.98 -20.95 4.77
CA MET A 1 55.24 -20.50 3.57
C MET A 1 54.76 -21.74 2.83
N THR A 2 53.52 -22.14 3.04
CA THR A 2 52.88 -23.21 2.26
C THR A 2 51.63 -22.60 1.65
N ASN A 3 51.75 -22.18 0.39
CA ASN A 3 50.63 -21.81 -0.46
C ASN A 3 49.83 -23.07 -0.75
N SER A 4 48.82 -23.34 0.06
CA SER A 4 47.76 -24.27 -0.27
C SER A 4 46.79 -23.57 -1.21
N CYS A 5 47.06 -23.64 -2.51
CA CYS A 5 46.04 -23.37 -3.53
C CYS A 5 44.81 -24.24 -3.21
N LEU A 6 43.63 -23.63 -3.12
CA LEU A 6 42.38 -24.38 -3.10
C LEU A 6 42.35 -25.32 -4.31
N PRO A 7 41.82 -26.56 -4.18
CA PRO A 7 41.69 -27.44 -5.32
C PRO A 7 40.82 -26.74 -6.36
N CYS A 8 41.35 -26.58 -7.57
CA CYS A 8 40.56 -26.17 -8.72
C CYS A 8 39.40 -27.15 -8.84
N ARG A 9 38.19 -26.75 -8.44
CA ARG A 9 36.99 -27.48 -8.80
C ARG A 9 36.95 -27.47 -10.32
N GLY A 10 37.02 -28.66 -10.91
CA GLY A 10 37.00 -28.83 -12.37
C GLY A 10 35.74 -28.24 -13.01
N ILE A 11 35.66 -28.35 -14.33
CA ILE A 11 34.52 -27.85 -15.10
C ILE A 11 33.24 -28.57 -14.61
N GLN A 12 32.32 -27.84 -13.99
CA GLN A 12 31.08 -28.37 -13.40
C GLN A 12 29.88 -27.73 -14.08
N ARG A 13 28.77 -28.48 -14.16
CA ARG A 13 27.50 -27.93 -14.62
C ARG A 13 26.93 -27.02 -13.53
N LEU A 14 26.74 -25.75 -13.85
CA LEU A 14 26.19 -24.73 -12.96
C LEU A 14 24.67 -24.57 -13.12
N THR A 15 24.11 -25.05 -14.24
CA THR A 15 22.70 -24.95 -14.56
C THR A 15 22.01 -26.32 -14.58
N PRO A 16 20.74 -26.41 -14.15
CA PRO A 16 19.93 -25.32 -13.58
C PRO A 16 20.41 -24.89 -12.19
N ALA A 17 20.45 -23.57 -11.95
CA ALA A 17 20.78 -22.99 -10.66
C ALA A 17 19.73 -23.39 -9.61
N THR A 18 20.17 -23.59 -8.37
CA THR A 18 19.25 -23.92 -7.27
C THR A 18 18.34 -22.73 -6.97
N ILE A 19 17.03 -22.92 -7.14
CA ILE A 19 16.03 -21.90 -6.85
C ILE A 19 15.67 -21.96 -5.37
N PHE A 20 16.06 -20.92 -4.62
CA PHE A 20 15.69 -20.73 -3.23
C PHE A 20 15.35 -19.25 -2.98
N ASN A 21 14.18 -19.02 -2.37
CA ASN A 21 13.66 -17.71 -2.00
C ASN A 21 13.24 -17.73 -0.53
N ARG A 22 13.58 -16.67 0.21
CA ARG A 22 13.11 -16.49 1.59
C ARG A 22 11.63 -16.08 1.58
N PRO A 23 10.83 -16.46 2.60
CA PRO A 23 9.46 -15.97 2.73
C PRO A 23 9.39 -14.44 2.84
N GLY A 24 8.31 -13.84 2.32
CA GLY A 24 8.02 -12.40 2.50
C GLY A 24 8.73 -11.43 1.55
N LEU A 25 9.40 -11.93 0.51
CA LEU A 25 10.02 -11.07 -0.51
C LEU A 25 8.97 -10.47 -1.46
N SER A 26 9.18 -9.22 -1.87
CA SER A 26 8.36 -8.53 -2.89
C SER A 26 8.67 -8.97 -4.32
N GLN A 27 9.77 -9.71 -4.52
CA GLN A 27 10.13 -10.35 -5.78
C GLN A 27 10.78 -11.70 -5.50
N ILE A 28 10.47 -12.67 -6.34
CA ILE A 28 11.12 -13.99 -6.33
C ILE A 28 12.17 -14.08 -7.41
N ARG A 29 13.29 -14.70 -7.06
CA ARG A 29 14.31 -15.12 -8.02
C ARG A 29 13.92 -16.49 -8.57
N TYR A 30 13.75 -16.57 -9.88
CA TYR A 30 13.35 -17.82 -10.55
C TYR A 30 14.19 -18.10 -11.80
N LYS A 31 15.32 -17.43 -11.96
CA LYS A 31 16.24 -17.73 -13.06
C LYS A 31 16.91 -19.10 -12.91
N ALA A 32 16.95 -19.87 -14.00
CA ALA A 32 17.67 -21.13 -14.10
C ALA A 32 19.19 -20.94 -14.31
N GLY A 33 19.62 -19.75 -14.68
CA GLY A 33 21.03 -19.37 -14.84
C GLY A 33 21.16 -17.99 -15.49
N ASP A 34 22.39 -17.55 -15.70
CA ASP A 34 22.72 -16.45 -16.62
C ASP A 34 23.47 -16.99 -17.85
N TYR A 35 23.71 -16.12 -18.83
CA TYR A 35 24.45 -16.48 -20.05
C TYR A 35 25.76 -17.23 -19.76
N GLY A 36 26.59 -16.74 -18.83
CA GLY A 36 27.89 -17.34 -18.53
C GLY A 36 27.76 -18.73 -17.94
N GLN A 37 26.84 -18.90 -17.00
CA GLN A 37 26.52 -20.19 -16.38
C GLN A 37 25.98 -21.20 -17.39
N PHE A 38 25.16 -20.78 -18.36
CA PHE A 38 24.67 -21.66 -19.42
C PHE A 38 25.80 -22.10 -20.34
N LEU A 39 26.65 -21.18 -20.79
CA LEU A 39 27.79 -21.50 -21.67
C LEU A 39 28.76 -22.45 -20.98
N GLU A 40 29.17 -22.13 -19.75
CA GLU A 40 30.05 -23.00 -18.95
C GLU A 40 29.42 -24.38 -18.73
N SER A 41 28.12 -24.45 -18.45
CA SER A 41 27.43 -25.73 -18.27
C SER A 41 27.39 -26.57 -19.55
N MET A 42 27.27 -25.95 -20.72
CA MET A 42 27.31 -26.66 -22.01
C MET A 42 28.72 -27.12 -22.35
N LEU A 43 29.74 -26.30 -22.11
CA LEU A 43 31.16 -26.69 -22.25
C LEU A 43 31.54 -27.80 -21.27
N ALA A 44 31.03 -27.74 -20.04
CA ALA A 44 31.13 -28.80 -19.05
C ALA A 44 30.51 -30.08 -19.58
N ALA A 45 29.30 -30.01 -20.14
CA ALA A 45 28.56 -31.18 -20.63
C ALA A 45 29.24 -31.89 -21.82
N ILE A 46 30.01 -31.19 -22.67
CA ILE A 46 30.83 -31.85 -23.72
C ILE A 46 32.05 -32.53 -23.10
N SER A 47 32.66 -31.89 -22.10
CA SER A 47 33.90 -32.38 -21.45
C SER A 47 33.63 -33.49 -20.44
N ASP A 48 32.40 -33.56 -19.95
CA ASP A 48 31.92 -34.51 -18.98
C ASP A 48 31.74 -35.89 -19.60
N THR A 49 32.49 -36.86 -19.06
CA THR A 49 32.45 -38.26 -19.47
C THR A 49 31.43 -39.08 -18.69
N ALA A 50 30.76 -38.46 -17.70
CA ALA A 50 29.94 -39.17 -16.75
C ALA A 50 28.52 -39.47 -17.30
N PRO A 51 27.99 -40.69 -17.08
CA PRO A 51 26.73 -41.14 -17.64
C PRO A 51 25.57 -40.57 -16.81
N HIS A 52 24.95 -39.51 -17.29
CA HIS A 52 23.80 -38.90 -16.64
C HIS A 52 22.66 -38.77 -17.65
N LEU A 53 21.66 -39.66 -17.52
CA LEU A 53 20.39 -39.80 -18.26
C LEU A 53 20.37 -40.93 -19.31
N GLY A 54 19.44 -41.88 -19.11
CA GLY A 54 19.43 -43.25 -19.64
C GLY A 54 19.28 -43.46 -21.15
N ASN A 55 19.21 -42.42 -21.98
CA ASN A 55 19.02 -42.55 -23.44
C ASN A 55 20.07 -41.74 -24.25
N ARG A 56 21.34 -41.72 -23.83
CA ARG A 56 22.38 -40.81 -24.39
C ARG A 56 23.71 -41.44 -24.79
N GLU A 57 23.90 -42.75 -24.69
CA GLU A 57 25.16 -43.39 -25.12
C GLU A 57 25.52 -43.09 -26.59
N ALA A 58 24.51 -42.96 -27.46
CA ALA A 58 24.70 -42.57 -28.87
C ALA A 58 25.18 -41.11 -29.02
N ALA A 59 24.65 -40.17 -28.21
CA ALA A 59 25.08 -38.77 -28.22
C ALA A 59 26.48 -38.58 -27.61
N ARG A 60 26.81 -39.40 -26.58
CA ARG A 60 28.13 -39.45 -25.93
C ARG A 60 29.23 -39.87 -26.91
N LEU A 61 28.94 -40.82 -27.80
CA LEU A 61 29.87 -41.26 -28.84
C LEU A 61 30.03 -40.22 -29.96
N ALA A 62 28.95 -39.49 -30.28
CA ALA A 62 28.93 -38.49 -31.34
C ALA A 62 29.68 -37.19 -30.97
N LEU A 63 29.60 -36.73 -29.71
CA LEU A 63 30.18 -35.45 -29.28
C LEU A 63 31.58 -35.58 -28.65
N GLY A 64 32.06 -36.80 -28.34
CA GLY A 64 33.41 -37.02 -27.80
C GLY A 64 34.56 -36.60 -28.74
N ASN A 65 34.25 -36.38 -30.02
CA ASN A 65 35.20 -35.87 -31.01
C ASN A 65 35.30 -34.33 -31.03
N LEU A 66 34.40 -33.60 -30.35
CA LEU A 66 34.41 -32.14 -30.27
C LEU A 66 35.40 -31.65 -29.19
N ARG A 67 36.68 -31.67 -29.54
CA ARG A 67 37.81 -31.29 -28.66
C ARG A 67 38.20 -29.82 -28.73
N THR A 68 37.79 -29.10 -29.77
CA THR A 68 38.07 -27.67 -29.92
C THR A 68 37.38 -26.86 -28.82
N ARG A 69 38.06 -25.81 -28.36
CA ARG A 69 37.56 -24.81 -27.40
C ARG A 69 37.82 -23.39 -27.91
N GLU A 70 38.17 -23.25 -29.18
CA GLU A 70 38.36 -21.95 -29.83
C GLU A 70 37.00 -21.28 -30.04
N THR A 71 36.95 -19.98 -29.81
CA THR A 71 35.71 -19.19 -29.92
C THR A 71 35.25 -19.01 -31.37
N ASP A 72 36.09 -19.31 -32.35
CA ASP A 72 35.78 -19.24 -33.78
C ASP A 72 35.19 -20.56 -34.34
N ASP A 73 35.14 -21.63 -33.53
CA ASP A 73 34.53 -22.90 -33.94
C ASP A 73 33.00 -22.79 -33.99
N PRO A 74 32.35 -23.27 -35.06
CA PRO A 74 30.89 -23.19 -35.21
C PRO A 74 30.11 -23.91 -34.10
N SER A 75 30.68 -24.94 -33.48
CA SER A 75 30.04 -25.66 -32.37
C SER A 75 30.02 -24.82 -31.10
N ILE A 76 31.10 -24.06 -30.85
CA ILE A 76 31.18 -23.13 -29.71
C ILE A 76 30.27 -21.92 -29.96
N ALA A 77 30.27 -21.38 -31.19
CA ALA A 77 29.34 -20.31 -31.58
C ALA A 77 27.86 -20.73 -31.45
N LEU A 78 27.51 -21.99 -31.72
CA LEU A 78 26.16 -22.51 -31.50
C LEU A 78 25.80 -22.53 -30.00
N MET A 79 26.73 -22.92 -29.13
CA MET A 79 26.52 -22.91 -27.69
C MET A 79 26.42 -21.50 -27.13
N ASP A 80 27.22 -20.58 -27.65
CA ASP A 80 27.12 -19.16 -27.36
C ASP A 80 25.71 -18.62 -27.68
N ALA A 81 25.25 -18.85 -28.91
CA ALA A 81 23.90 -18.44 -29.34
C ALA A 81 22.79 -19.08 -28.48
N TRP A 82 22.94 -20.36 -28.11
CA TRP A 82 21.98 -21.03 -27.24
C TRP A 82 21.98 -20.49 -25.81
N SER A 83 23.14 -20.06 -25.32
CA SER A 83 23.27 -19.43 -23.99
C SER A 83 22.54 -18.10 -23.94
N VAL A 84 22.64 -17.29 -25.00
CA VAL A 84 21.86 -16.04 -25.13
C VAL A 84 20.37 -16.34 -25.14
N LEU A 85 19.92 -17.32 -25.93
CA LEU A 85 18.51 -17.73 -25.97
C LEU A 85 18.02 -18.16 -24.58
N ALA A 86 18.80 -18.99 -23.88
CA ALA A 86 18.46 -19.47 -22.54
C ALA A 86 18.34 -18.34 -21.52
N ASP A 87 19.23 -17.33 -21.57
CA ASP A 87 19.18 -16.15 -20.70
C ASP A 87 17.92 -15.30 -20.94
N VAL A 88 17.53 -15.12 -22.21
CA VAL A 88 16.27 -14.42 -22.54
C VAL A 88 15.06 -15.21 -22.04
N LEU A 89 15.03 -16.52 -22.25
CA LEU A 89 13.91 -17.37 -21.79
C LEU A 89 13.78 -17.36 -20.27
N THR A 90 14.90 -17.49 -19.55
CA THR A 90 14.87 -17.49 -18.09
C THR A 90 14.49 -16.13 -17.50
N PHE A 91 14.80 -15.03 -18.20
CA PHE A 91 14.30 -13.69 -17.84
C PHE A 91 12.77 -13.64 -17.91
N TYR A 92 12.16 -14.13 -18.98
CA TYR A 92 10.69 -14.15 -19.10
C TYR A 92 10.05 -15.11 -18.10
N GLN A 93 10.65 -16.27 -17.84
CA GLN A 93 10.16 -17.19 -16.82
C GLN A 93 10.13 -16.55 -15.43
N GLU A 94 11.17 -15.80 -15.06
CA GLU A 94 11.18 -15.06 -13.80
C GLU A 94 10.09 -13.99 -13.76
N ARG A 95 9.85 -13.28 -14.86
CA ARG A 95 8.77 -12.29 -14.92
C ARG A 95 7.39 -12.94 -14.78
N PHE A 96 7.15 -14.08 -15.42
CA PHE A 96 5.90 -14.83 -15.25
C PHE A 96 5.73 -15.37 -13.83
N ALA A 97 6.79 -15.89 -13.23
CA ALA A 97 6.75 -16.39 -11.85
C ALA A 97 6.38 -15.26 -10.87
N ASN A 98 6.93 -14.06 -11.05
CA ASN A 98 6.57 -12.91 -10.21
C ASN A 98 5.11 -12.45 -10.39
N GLU A 99 4.49 -12.67 -11.55
CA GLU A 99 3.06 -12.34 -11.76
C GLU A 99 2.11 -13.42 -11.23
N ALA A 100 2.62 -14.59 -10.82
CA ALA A 100 1.80 -15.72 -10.37
C ALA A 100 1.42 -15.69 -8.88
N PHE A 101 1.95 -14.74 -8.09
CA PHE A 101 1.67 -14.63 -6.66
C PHE A 101 1.20 -13.23 -6.29
N LEU A 102 0.19 -13.13 -5.40
CA LEU A 102 -0.40 -11.86 -4.97
C LEU A 102 0.62 -10.88 -4.36
N GLY A 103 1.62 -11.39 -3.62
CA GLY A 103 2.65 -10.56 -2.98
C GLY A 103 3.72 -10.03 -3.93
N THR A 104 3.82 -10.56 -5.15
CA THR A 104 4.86 -10.20 -6.13
C THR A 104 4.31 -9.65 -7.45
N ALA A 105 3.02 -9.89 -7.74
CA ALA A 105 2.40 -9.47 -8.99
C ALA A 105 2.32 -7.95 -9.08
N THR A 106 2.68 -7.41 -10.25
CA THR A 106 2.70 -5.96 -10.49
C THR A 106 1.66 -5.52 -11.50
N ARG A 107 1.17 -6.43 -12.34
CA ARG A 107 0.15 -6.09 -13.34
C ARG A 107 -1.24 -6.11 -12.70
N PRO A 108 -2.07 -5.07 -12.91
CA PRO A 108 -3.44 -5.04 -12.41
C PRO A 108 -4.28 -6.24 -12.85
N GLU A 109 -4.06 -6.73 -14.07
CA GLU A 109 -4.74 -7.90 -14.62
C GLU A 109 -4.42 -9.17 -13.82
N SER A 110 -3.13 -9.43 -13.56
CA SER A 110 -2.70 -10.56 -12.72
C SER A 110 -3.33 -10.50 -11.33
N LEU A 111 -3.36 -9.33 -10.71
CA LEU A 111 -3.97 -9.14 -9.39
C LEU A 111 -5.48 -9.40 -9.40
N HIS A 112 -6.19 -8.95 -10.45
CA HIS A 112 -7.62 -9.24 -10.60
C HIS A 112 -7.85 -10.75 -10.71
N GLU A 113 -7.14 -11.45 -11.60
CA GLU A 113 -7.32 -12.89 -11.77
C GLU A 113 -6.93 -13.70 -10.53
N LEU A 114 -5.82 -13.34 -9.88
CA LEU A 114 -5.40 -13.99 -8.63
C LEU A 114 -6.39 -13.74 -7.48
N SER A 115 -6.97 -12.55 -7.39
CA SER A 115 -7.96 -12.24 -6.36
C SER A 115 -9.30 -12.93 -6.61
N ARG A 116 -9.70 -13.11 -7.88
CA ARG A 116 -10.86 -13.92 -8.28
C ARG A 116 -10.77 -15.36 -7.81
N LEU A 117 -9.58 -15.96 -7.86
CA LEU A 117 -9.36 -17.32 -7.34
C LEU A 117 -9.65 -17.44 -5.84
N LEU A 118 -9.53 -16.34 -5.09
CA LEU A 118 -9.89 -16.27 -3.66
C LEU A 118 -11.37 -15.95 -3.43
N GLY A 119 -12.17 -15.77 -4.49
CA GLY A 119 -13.56 -15.33 -4.40
C GLY A 119 -13.71 -13.83 -4.15
N TYR A 120 -12.65 -13.03 -4.32
CA TYR A 120 -12.71 -11.58 -4.24
C TYR A 120 -12.71 -10.96 -5.63
N GLU A 121 -13.75 -10.19 -5.94
CA GLU A 121 -13.82 -9.37 -7.15
C GLU A 121 -13.53 -7.91 -6.75
N PRO A 122 -12.41 -7.31 -7.20
CA PRO A 122 -12.15 -5.89 -6.97
C PRO A 122 -13.29 -5.04 -7.53
N ARG A 123 -13.71 -4.01 -6.79
CA ARG A 123 -14.77 -3.11 -7.26
C ARG A 123 -14.29 -2.37 -8.51
N PRO A 124 -15.14 -2.25 -9.55
CA PRO A 124 -14.80 -1.44 -10.72
C PRO A 124 -14.65 0.03 -10.30
N GLY A 125 -14.11 0.85 -11.21
CA GLY A 125 -14.14 2.30 -11.04
C GLY A 125 -15.60 2.76 -10.80
N LEU A 126 -15.86 3.32 -9.63
CA LEU A 126 -17.17 3.82 -9.25
C LEU A 126 -17.30 5.28 -9.70
N SER A 127 -18.48 5.65 -10.21
CA SER A 127 -18.82 7.06 -10.44
C SER A 127 -18.99 7.78 -9.10
N SER A 128 -18.81 9.09 -9.10
CA SER A 128 -19.18 9.91 -7.95
C SER A 128 -20.71 10.05 -7.87
N SER A 129 -21.23 10.04 -6.65
CA SER A 129 -22.65 10.22 -6.36
C SER A 129 -22.86 11.45 -5.49
N VAL A 130 -23.87 12.27 -5.82
CA VAL A 130 -24.24 13.46 -5.06
C VAL A 130 -25.76 13.52 -4.90
N LEU A 131 -26.23 14.19 -3.84
CA LEU A 131 -27.65 14.49 -3.66
C LEU A 131 -27.97 15.85 -4.28
N LEU A 132 -28.94 15.88 -5.19
CA LEU A 132 -29.45 17.11 -5.81
C LEU A 132 -30.87 17.39 -5.30
N SER A 133 -31.18 18.66 -5.06
CA SER A 133 -32.53 19.12 -4.73
C SER A 133 -33.08 19.91 -5.91
N PHE A 134 -34.31 19.62 -6.31
CA PHE A 134 -35.02 20.33 -7.37
C PHE A 134 -36.14 21.16 -6.74
N GLU A 135 -36.19 22.44 -7.10
CA GLU A 135 -37.28 23.33 -6.72
C GLU A 135 -38.24 23.44 -7.91
N VAL A 136 -39.51 23.14 -7.68
CA VAL A 136 -40.56 23.17 -8.72
C VAL A 136 -41.35 24.47 -8.59
N ASP A 137 -41.70 25.12 -9.71
CA ASP A 137 -42.56 26.32 -9.69
C ASP A 137 -43.91 26.01 -9.02
N ASP A 138 -44.34 26.86 -8.08
CA ASP A 138 -45.58 26.74 -7.30
C ASP A 138 -46.85 26.62 -8.17
N ARG A 139 -46.78 27.05 -9.44
CA ARG A 139 -47.89 26.92 -10.39
C ARG A 139 -47.97 25.57 -11.09
N SER A 140 -46.97 24.72 -10.91
CA SER A 140 -46.91 23.40 -11.51
C SER A 140 -47.53 22.38 -10.57
N ASP A 141 -48.33 21.48 -11.14
CA ASP A 141 -48.76 20.26 -10.46
C ASP A 141 -47.56 19.29 -10.33
N GLU A 142 -47.82 17.98 -10.19
CA GLU A 142 -46.77 16.97 -10.17
C GLU A 142 -45.96 16.95 -11.47
N VAL A 143 -44.65 17.18 -11.37
CA VAL A 143 -43.68 17.12 -12.47
C VAL A 143 -42.87 15.85 -12.34
N ARG A 144 -42.83 15.03 -13.39
CA ARG A 144 -41.95 13.85 -13.43
C ARG A 144 -40.56 14.24 -13.94
N ILE A 145 -39.54 14.00 -13.12
CA ILE A 145 -38.13 14.13 -13.49
C ILE A 145 -37.63 12.73 -13.86
N PRO A 146 -37.31 12.47 -15.14
CA PRO A 146 -36.85 11.15 -15.57
C PRO A 146 -35.40 10.89 -15.12
N ALA A 147 -35.03 9.61 -15.03
CA ALA A 147 -33.65 9.16 -14.98
C ALA A 147 -32.87 9.69 -16.19
N GLY A 148 -31.59 10.01 -16.00
CA GLY A 148 -30.76 10.65 -17.03
C GLY A 148 -30.93 12.17 -17.14
N THR A 149 -31.68 12.81 -16.24
CA THR A 149 -31.76 14.28 -16.20
C THR A 149 -30.40 14.84 -15.80
N ALA A 150 -29.76 15.57 -16.71
CA ALA A 150 -28.40 16.04 -16.53
C ALA A 150 -28.30 17.33 -15.71
N ALA A 151 -27.39 17.37 -14.74
CA ALA A 151 -26.99 18.54 -13.98
C ALA A 151 -25.47 18.73 -14.07
N LYS A 152 -25.01 19.97 -14.25
CA LYS A 152 -23.56 20.27 -14.32
C LYS A 152 -23.09 20.93 -13.04
N SER A 153 -21.95 20.47 -12.51
CA SER A 153 -21.30 21.17 -11.41
C SER A 153 -20.78 22.52 -11.87
N THR A 154 -20.80 23.51 -10.97
CA THR A 154 -20.12 24.78 -11.18
C THR A 154 -18.75 24.69 -10.51
N PRO A 155 -17.64 24.72 -11.27
CA PRO A 155 -16.30 24.73 -10.71
C PRO A 155 -16.08 25.93 -9.78
N ARG A 156 -15.14 25.81 -8.84
CA ARG A 156 -14.76 26.93 -7.99
C ARG A 156 -14.13 28.05 -8.85
N PRO A 157 -14.42 29.34 -8.58
CA PRO A 157 -13.73 30.42 -9.26
C PRO A 157 -12.21 30.33 -9.07
N GLY A 158 -11.44 30.41 -10.16
CA GLY A 158 -9.98 30.41 -10.13
C GLY A 158 -9.29 29.03 -10.21
N THR A 159 -10.04 27.92 -10.26
CA THR A 159 -9.48 26.59 -10.52
C THR A 159 -9.67 26.19 -12.01
N PRO A 160 -8.69 25.50 -12.64
CA PRO A 160 -8.79 25.04 -14.03
C PRO A 160 -9.70 23.81 -14.22
N ASP A 161 -10.60 23.55 -13.27
CA ASP A 161 -11.43 22.35 -13.27
C ASP A 161 -12.57 22.48 -14.28
N GLN A 162 -12.81 21.42 -15.05
CA GLN A 162 -13.91 21.36 -16.01
C GLN A 162 -15.23 20.99 -15.31
N PRO A 163 -16.37 21.59 -15.69
CA PRO A 163 -17.69 21.18 -15.20
C PRO A 163 -17.92 19.69 -15.36
N GLN A 164 -18.29 19.01 -14.29
CA GLN A 164 -18.64 17.59 -14.31
C GLN A 164 -20.14 17.46 -14.52
N THR A 165 -20.54 16.48 -15.34
CA THR A 165 -21.95 16.20 -15.59
C THR A 165 -22.40 15.05 -14.69
N PHE A 166 -23.49 15.26 -13.98
CA PHE A 166 -24.20 14.27 -13.17
C PHE A 166 -25.56 14.01 -13.80
N GLU A 167 -26.12 12.84 -13.54
CA GLU A 167 -27.43 12.44 -14.02
C GLU A 167 -28.25 11.85 -12.88
N THR A 168 -29.57 12.02 -12.93
CA THR A 168 -30.48 11.35 -11.99
C THR A 168 -30.48 9.84 -12.25
N SER A 169 -30.42 9.03 -11.18
CA SER A 169 -30.39 7.57 -11.29
C SER A 169 -31.74 6.97 -11.66
N ASP A 170 -32.81 7.56 -11.13
CA ASP A 170 -34.16 7.02 -11.19
C ASP A 170 -35.17 8.12 -11.55
N ASP A 171 -36.31 7.69 -12.10
CA ASP A 171 -37.45 8.57 -12.28
C ASP A 171 -38.05 8.91 -10.91
N PHE A 172 -38.38 10.18 -10.69
CA PHE A 172 -39.14 10.59 -9.51
C PHE A 172 -40.14 11.70 -9.81
N ALA A 173 -41.21 11.74 -9.03
CA ALA A 173 -42.18 12.81 -9.05
C ALA A 173 -41.68 13.96 -8.16
N ALA A 174 -41.81 15.19 -8.62
CA ALA A 174 -41.53 16.40 -7.87
C ALA A 174 -42.81 17.23 -7.78
N ARG A 175 -43.11 17.77 -6.60
CA ARG A 175 -44.32 18.54 -6.33
C ARG A 175 -43.94 19.84 -5.64
N ALA A 176 -44.63 20.94 -5.96
CA ALA A 176 -44.41 22.23 -5.31
C ALA A 176 -44.54 22.15 -3.78
N ASP A 177 -45.52 21.39 -3.27
CA ASP A 177 -45.71 21.16 -1.82
C ASP A 177 -44.45 20.57 -1.13
N TRP A 178 -43.59 19.87 -1.88
CA TRP A 178 -42.36 19.27 -1.35
C TRP A 178 -41.19 20.24 -1.28
N ASN A 179 -41.27 21.41 -1.91
CA ASN A 179 -40.27 22.47 -1.74
C ASN A 179 -40.17 22.91 -0.26
N ALA A 180 -41.23 22.70 0.53
CA ALA A 180 -41.23 22.93 1.97
C ALA A 180 -40.31 21.96 2.74
N ILE A 181 -40.02 20.79 2.17
CA ILE A 181 -39.10 19.80 2.75
C ILE A 181 -37.67 20.23 2.43
N ARG A 182 -37.01 20.87 3.39
CA ARG A 182 -35.61 21.28 3.23
C ARG A 182 -34.67 20.17 3.70
N PRO A 183 -33.58 19.89 2.96
CA PRO A 183 -32.55 18.99 3.43
C PRO A 183 -31.94 19.54 4.73
N ARG A 184 -31.63 18.64 5.66
CA ARG A 184 -30.95 19.02 6.89
C ARG A 184 -29.50 19.38 6.57
N LEU A 185 -29.19 20.67 6.53
CA LEU A 185 -27.87 21.18 6.16
C LEU A 185 -26.85 21.11 7.32
N THR A 186 -27.32 21.14 8.56
CA THR A 186 -26.48 21.11 9.76
C THR A 186 -26.99 20.12 10.81
N GLN A 187 -26.06 19.59 11.60
CA GLN A 187 -26.35 18.74 12.75
C GLN A 187 -25.56 19.26 13.95
N PRO A 188 -26.18 19.33 15.15
CA PRO A 188 -25.45 19.66 16.38
C PRO A 188 -24.28 18.70 16.58
N GLN A 189 -23.12 19.25 16.95
CA GLN A 189 -21.97 18.43 17.32
C GLN A 189 -22.30 17.69 18.61
N ASN A 190 -22.13 16.37 18.61
CA ASN A 190 -22.27 15.59 19.83
C ASN A 190 -20.96 15.70 20.63
N LEU A 191 -20.98 16.52 21.68
CA LEU A 191 -19.85 16.75 22.58
C LEU A 191 -20.10 16.11 23.97
N ALA A 192 -20.80 14.97 24.00
CA ALA A 192 -21.02 14.24 25.26
C ALA A 192 -19.69 13.69 25.81
N GLN A 193 -19.54 13.66 27.14
CA GLN A 193 -18.31 13.25 27.85
C GLN A 193 -17.75 11.88 27.42
N GLY A 194 -18.57 10.95 26.91
CA GLY A 194 -18.10 9.65 26.40
C GLY A 194 -17.59 9.65 24.96
N THR A 195 -17.83 10.72 24.20
CA THR A 195 -17.50 10.82 22.76
C THR A 195 -16.35 11.79 22.46
N LEU A 196 -15.88 12.53 23.48
CA LEU A 196 -14.83 13.53 23.33
C LEU A 196 -13.44 12.89 23.11
N ALA A 197 -13.16 11.74 23.73
CA ALA A 197 -11.92 10.99 23.53
C ALA A 197 -11.66 10.65 22.04
N GLU A 198 -12.69 10.21 21.32
CA GLU A 198 -12.60 9.83 19.90
C GLU A 198 -12.84 10.99 18.93
N LEU A 199 -13.00 12.21 19.44
CA LEU A 199 -13.40 13.37 18.66
C LEU A 199 -12.28 13.80 17.69
N LYS A 200 -12.48 13.51 16.41
CA LYS A 200 -11.52 13.83 15.33
C LYS A 200 -11.55 15.28 14.90
N ARG A 201 -12.71 15.94 15.00
CA ARG A 201 -12.96 17.24 14.40
C ARG A 201 -13.94 18.08 15.22
N VAL A 202 -13.67 19.37 15.31
CA VAL A 202 -14.58 20.36 15.90
C VAL A 202 -14.84 21.50 14.91
N TYR A 203 -16.09 21.94 14.83
CA TYR A 203 -16.51 23.08 14.02
C TYR A 203 -16.70 24.30 14.93
N VAL A 204 -15.89 25.34 14.72
CA VAL A 204 -15.98 26.58 15.51
C VAL A 204 -16.53 27.68 14.61
N LYS A 205 -17.50 28.44 15.14
CA LYS A 205 -18.09 29.57 14.43
C LYS A 205 -17.09 30.73 14.33
N GLY A 206 -16.92 31.28 13.13
CA GLY A 206 -16.01 32.37 12.79
C GLY A 206 -14.80 31.91 11.96
N THR A 207 -14.09 32.86 11.37
CA THR A 207 -12.76 32.71 10.74
C THR A 207 -11.79 33.71 11.36
N GLY A 208 -10.48 33.48 11.31
CA GLY A 208 -9.49 34.38 11.93
C GLY A 208 -9.37 34.24 13.45
N LEU A 209 -9.66 33.04 13.98
CA LEU A 209 -9.61 32.73 15.41
C LEU A 209 -8.16 32.67 15.97
N ARG A 210 -7.14 32.87 15.11
CA ARG A 210 -5.70 32.79 15.45
C ARG A 210 -5.32 31.47 16.15
N ILE A 211 -5.98 30.38 15.75
CA ILE A 211 -5.65 29.03 16.20
C ILE A 211 -4.64 28.48 15.21
N GLU A 212 -3.49 28.02 15.71
CA GLU A 212 -2.42 27.43 14.92
C GLU A 212 -2.33 25.91 15.15
N PRO A 213 -1.76 25.13 14.21
CA PRO A 213 -1.42 23.75 14.46
C PRO A 213 -0.54 23.61 15.71
N ASN A 214 -0.82 22.59 16.53
CA ASN A 214 -0.28 22.30 17.85
C ASN A 214 -0.87 23.07 19.04
N ASP A 215 -1.83 23.97 18.82
CA ASP A 215 -2.56 24.60 19.92
C ASP A 215 -3.39 23.60 20.73
N TRP A 216 -3.57 23.87 22.02
CA TRP A 216 -4.38 23.07 22.93
C TRP A 216 -5.76 23.67 23.12
N LEU A 217 -6.79 22.86 22.92
CA LEU A 217 -8.19 23.22 23.14
C LEU A 217 -8.73 22.49 24.36
N ALA A 218 -9.36 23.24 25.26
CA ALA A 218 -10.15 22.68 26.36
C ALA A 218 -11.61 22.58 25.93
N ILE A 219 -12.15 21.36 25.85
CA ILE A 219 -13.55 21.10 25.51
C ILE A 219 -14.26 20.60 26.78
N GLY A 220 -15.32 21.29 27.17
CA GLY A 220 -16.09 20.95 28.37
C GLY A 220 -17.54 21.39 28.25
N ASN A 221 -18.34 21.04 29.25
CA ASN A 221 -19.74 21.43 29.30
C ASN A 221 -19.88 22.92 29.67
N ALA A 222 -20.87 23.60 29.10
CA ALA A 222 -21.11 25.02 29.35
C ALA A 222 -21.45 25.34 30.81
N GLU A 223 -21.98 24.36 31.56
CA GLU A 223 -22.38 24.51 32.97
C GLU A 223 -21.23 24.24 33.97
N SER A 224 -20.19 23.50 33.57
CA SER A 224 -19.01 23.24 34.39
C SER A 224 -17.81 22.84 33.54
N LEU A 225 -16.72 23.59 33.69
CA LEU A 225 -15.38 23.29 33.18
C LEU A 225 -14.54 22.53 34.24
N ASP A 226 -15.16 21.87 35.22
CA ASP A 226 -14.41 21.25 36.33
C ASP A 226 -13.51 20.09 35.87
N LYS A 227 -13.79 19.51 34.68
CA LYS A 227 -12.96 18.48 34.01
C LYS A 227 -13.03 18.65 32.48
N PRO A 228 -12.28 19.58 31.88
CA PRO A 228 -12.26 19.72 30.44
C PRO A 228 -11.38 18.62 29.83
N GLU A 229 -11.80 18.11 28.68
CA GLU A 229 -10.91 17.29 27.86
C GLU A 229 -10.01 18.18 27.02
N LEU A 230 -8.70 17.98 27.15
CA LEU A 230 -7.70 18.69 26.38
C LEU A 230 -7.46 17.95 25.05
N LYS A 231 -7.62 18.66 23.94
CA LYS A 231 -7.36 18.14 22.60
C LYS A 231 -6.37 19.04 21.87
N GLN A 232 -5.37 18.43 21.25
CA GLN A 232 -4.40 19.16 20.44
C GLN A 232 -4.89 19.31 19.01
N VAL A 233 -4.74 20.51 18.46
CA VAL A 233 -5.04 20.82 17.06
C VAL A 233 -3.94 20.26 16.17
N ARG A 234 -4.30 19.39 15.24
CA ARG A 234 -3.40 18.87 14.21
C ARG A 234 -3.38 19.77 12.97
N GLU A 235 -4.55 20.22 12.55
CA GLU A 235 -4.72 20.97 11.31
C GLU A 235 -5.93 21.91 11.45
N VAL A 236 -5.84 23.08 10.83
CA VAL A 236 -6.85 24.13 10.85
C VAL A 236 -7.29 24.40 9.41
N GLU A 237 -8.57 24.17 9.13
CA GLU A 237 -9.16 24.45 7.83
C GLU A 237 -10.24 25.54 7.98
N GLU A 238 -9.97 26.72 7.46
CA GLU A 238 -10.99 27.78 7.42
C GLU A 238 -11.92 27.57 6.21
N ARG A 239 -13.21 27.36 6.49
CA ARG A 239 -14.24 27.19 5.46
C ARG A 239 -15.15 28.40 5.41
N THR A 240 -15.23 29.00 4.23
CA THR A 240 -16.30 29.92 3.88
C THR A 240 -17.31 29.17 3.02
N SER A 241 -18.48 28.86 3.58
CA SER A 241 -19.58 28.22 2.86
C SER A 241 -20.72 29.22 2.64
N PRO A 242 -21.47 29.12 1.54
CA PRO A 242 -22.71 29.88 1.36
C PRO A 242 -23.79 29.53 2.40
N ILE A 243 -23.71 28.34 3.00
CA ILE A 243 -24.72 27.78 3.92
C ILE A 243 -24.36 28.05 5.38
N ASP A 244 -23.09 27.82 5.74
CA ASP A 244 -22.53 28.09 7.06
C ASP A 244 -21.64 29.33 6.95
N GLN A 245 -22.17 30.46 7.41
CA GLN A 245 -21.41 31.68 7.62
C GLN A 245 -20.11 31.35 8.37
N GLN A 246 -18.95 31.58 7.73
CA GLN A 246 -17.58 31.49 8.28
C GLN A 246 -17.38 30.47 9.41
N VAL A 247 -16.88 29.27 9.09
CA VAL A 247 -16.61 28.21 10.08
C VAL A 247 -15.15 27.75 9.97
N THR A 248 -14.48 27.64 11.09
CA THR A 248 -13.16 27.00 11.19
C THR A 248 -13.33 25.54 11.60
N VAL A 249 -12.83 24.61 10.78
CA VAL A 249 -12.76 23.18 11.08
C VAL A 249 -11.41 22.90 11.72
N LEU A 250 -11.43 22.41 12.94
CA LEU A 250 -10.24 22.02 13.69
C LEU A 250 -10.14 20.50 13.67
N HIS A 251 -9.10 19.98 13.03
CA HIS A 251 -8.78 18.56 13.08
C HIS A 251 -7.96 18.31 14.33
N LEU A 252 -8.45 17.41 15.17
CA LEU A 252 -7.87 17.09 16.46
C LEU A 252 -7.04 15.82 16.37
N VAL A 253 -6.00 15.74 17.18
CA VAL A 253 -5.33 14.48 17.44
C VAL A 253 -6.28 13.62 18.29
N VAL A 254 -6.78 12.52 17.71
CA VAL A 254 -7.45 11.48 18.50
C VAL A 254 -6.36 10.73 19.18
N ASP A 255 -6.23 11.02 20.48
CA ASP A 255 -5.20 10.57 21.39
C ASP A 255 -3.80 10.52 20.78
N PRO A 256 -2.90 11.47 21.10
CA PRO A 256 -1.49 11.08 21.09
C PRO A 256 -1.44 9.89 22.05
N LEU A 257 -1.03 8.71 21.57
CA LEU A 257 -0.88 7.46 22.34
C LEU A 257 -0.76 7.79 23.83
N SER A 258 -1.64 7.25 24.66
CA SER A 258 -1.50 7.45 26.10
C SER A 258 -0.04 7.17 26.47
N VAL A 259 0.55 7.89 27.42
CA VAL A 259 1.98 7.71 27.76
C VAL A 259 2.30 6.22 27.96
N ALA A 260 1.34 5.44 28.48
CA ALA A 260 1.40 3.99 28.59
C ALA A 260 1.49 3.25 27.24
N GLU A 261 0.71 3.61 26.22
CA GLU A 261 0.76 2.99 24.89
C GLU A 261 1.99 3.42 24.08
N LEU A 262 2.43 4.68 24.24
CA LEU A 262 3.67 5.17 23.61
C LEU A 262 4.89 4.47 24.25
N LEU A 263 4.85 4.24 25.56
CA LEU A 263 5.82 3.40 26.26
C LEU A 263 5.74 1.94 25.80
N ALA A 264 4.55 1.38 25.60
CA ALA A 264 4.38 0.01 25.12
C ALA A 264 4.92 -0.15 23.69
N GLU A 265 4.71 0.82 22.79
CA GLU A 265 5.32 0.80 21.45
C GLU A 265 6.84 0.96 21.49
N ILE A 266 7.37 1.85 22.32
CA ILE A 266 8.83 2.00 22.51
C ILE A 266 9.41 0.71 23.08
N GLU A 267 8.76 0.10 24.07
CA GLU A 267 9.21 -1.14 24.71
C GLU A 267 9.14 -2.32 23.74
N MET A 268 8.10 -2.38 22.89
CA MET A 268 7.94 -3.41 21.87
C MET A 268 8.96 -3.25 20.73
N ALA A 269 9.21 -2.02 20.27
CA ALA A 269 10.23 -1.73 19.26
C ALA A 269 11.65 -1.99 19.80
N PHE A 270 11.91 -1.62 21.06
CA PHE A 270 13.18 -1.88 21.72
C PHE A 270 13.42 -3.39 21.91
N ASN A 271 12.43 -4.14 22.39
CA ASN A 271 12.53 -5.60 22.53
C ASN A 271 12.71 -6.29 21.17
N HIS A 272 12.08 -5.79 20.09
CA HIS A 272 12.28 -6.31 18.74
C HIS A 272 13.72 -6.10 18.24
N TYR A 273 14.34 -4.96 18.53
CA TYR A 273 15.69 -4.63 18.06
C TYR A 273 16.83 -5.11 18.99
N PHE A 274 16.57 -5.27 20.29
CA PHE A 274 17.59 -5.56 21.31
C PHE A 274 17.42 -6.91 22.03
N ALA A 275 16.59 -7.82 21.49
CA ALA A 275 16.32 -9.15 22.07
C ALA A 275 17.57 -9.97 22.42
N ASP A 276 18.70 -9.75 21.74
CA ASP A 276 19.94 -10.54 21.88
C ASP A 276 21.05 -9.88 22.75
N VAL A 277 20.79 -8.74 23.40
CA VAL A 277 21.81 -8.03 24.19
C VAL A 277 21.46 -8.03 25.67
N LYS A 278 22.45 -8.31 26.54
CA LYS A 278 22.43 -8.19 28.02
C LYS A 278 21.98 -6.80 28.57
N ALA A 279 21.55 -5.87 27.73
CA ALA A 279 21.14 -4.51 28.06
C ALA A 279 19.71 -4.41 28.63
N THR A 280 18.89 -5.47 28.51
CA THR A 280 17.49 -5.49 29.00
C THR A 280 17.37 -5.17 30.50
N GLY A 281 18.34 -5.63 31.31
CA GLY A 281 18.32 -5.44 32.77
C GLY A 281 18.67 -4.01 33.25
N LEU A 282 19.34 -3.20 32.43
CA LEU A 282 19.66 -1.80 32.77
C LEU A 282 18.48 -0.86 32.51
N PHE A 283 17.65 -1.16 31.51
CA PHE A 283 16.51 -0.33 31.15
C PHE A 283 15.32 -0.54 32.10
N GLN A 284 15.01 -1.79 32.47
CA GLN A 284 13.90 -2.10 33.37
C GLN A 284 14.05 -1.36 34.71
N ASN A 285 15.18 -1.52 35.41
CA ASN A 285 15.36 -0.92 36.73
C ASN A 285 15.40 0.62 36.72
N THR A 286 15.92 1.23 35.65
CA THR A 286 16.09 2.71 35.62
C THR A 286 14.82 3.42 35.13
N VAL A 287 14.02 2.77 34.29
CA VAL A 287 12.79 3.37 33.74
C VAL A 287 11.61 3.16 34.67
N THR A 288 11.45 1.98 35.29
CA THR A 288 10.37 1.75 36.28
C THR A 288 10.52 2.64 37.51
N ASP A 289 11.75 2.76 38.05
CA ASP A 289 12.01 3.59 39.25
C ASP A 289 11.79 5.09 39.00
N ASN A 290 11.99 5.55 37.77
CA ASN A 290 11.71 6.94 37.39
C ASN A 290 10.24 7.15 37.01
N LEU A 291 9.55 6.11 36.51
CA LEU A 291 8.11 6.11 36.25
C LEU A 291 7.28 6.19 37.53
N ASP A 292 7.62 5.43 38.57
CA ASP A 292 6.90 5.48 39.85
C ASP A 292 7.03 6.86 40.52
N LYS A 293 8.18 7.52 40.36
CA LYS A 293 8.42 8.89 40.82
C LYS A 293 7.65 9.95 40.02
N LEU A 294 7.43 9.73 38.72
CA LEU A 294 6.70 10.66 37.85
C LEU A 294 5.18 10.50 37.94
N LEU A 295 4.69 9.28 38.23
CA LEU A 295 3.27 8.96 38.40
C LEU A 295 2.80 9.14 39.85
N GLY A 296 3.69 9.48 40.78
CA GLY A 296 3.36 9.79 42.18
C GLY A 296 2.95 8.57 43.02
N ASN A 297 3.35 7.36 42.61
CA ASN A 297 3.01 6.11 43.28
C ASN A 297 4.12 5.63 44.25
N SER A 298 4.71 6.56 45.01
CA SER A 298 5.66 6.26 46.09
C SER A 298 5.18 6.82 47.42
#